data_AF-A0A969MUV6-F1
#
_entry.id   AF-A0A969MUV6-F1
#
_cell.length_a   1.000
_cell.length_b   1.000
_cell.length_c   1.000
_cell.angle_alpha   90.00
_cell.angle_beta   90.00
_cell.angle_gamma   90.00
#
_symmetry.space_group_name_H-M   'P 1'
#
loop_
_entity.id
_entity.type
_entity.pdbx_description
1 polymer ?
#
loop_
_entity_poly.entity_id
_entity_poly.type
_entity_poly.pdbx_seq_one_letter_code
_entity_poly.pdbx_strand_id
1 'polypeptide(L)'
;MHPDASIDTGGCGVDVGSDATNALVVFAGATLISGGTCVRGQAWVNGTATPEPKEFCPGQPDPLAAVAEPEFAGCDENKKSVGASTTLSPGVYCGGLTIEKEVAAELEPGVYIVKDGPLWVRDGAKMTGSDLMIFLEGKKAEIRFDSGATIELSAPLTGPYKGVLIFQDRDTAILNSWNANAGSYMRGVLYMPSSKLKVDGENKLTPEKACAVIIANEIDFHTNSSVSIDLSGSACRQTCPSLINAALSCWTDRWPTTDSPPSTS
;
A
#
# COMPACT_ATOMS: atom_id res chain seq x y z
N MET A 1 8.82 -0.20 11.86
CA MET A 1 9.94 -0.52 10.96
C MET A 1 11.07 -1.15 11.74
N HIS A 2 11.33 -2.43 11.49
CA HIS A 2 12.39 -3.23 12.12
C HIS A 2 13.79 -2.89 11.60
N PRO A 3 14.87 -3.34 12.28
CA PRO A 3 16.23 -3.15 11.79
C PRO A 3 16.41 -3.60 10.34
N ASP A 4 17.22 -2.86 9.59
CA ASP A 4 17.51 -3.08 8.17
C ASP A 4 16.30 -2.99 7.22
N ALA A 5 15.13 -2.57 7.72
CA ALA A 5 13.99 -2.24 6.89
C ALA A 5 14.18 -0.87 6.21
N SER A 6 13.87 -0.78 4.92
CA SER A 6 14.02 0.47 4.16
C SER A 6 12.74 0.82 3.41
N ILE A 7 12.27 2.06 3.54
CA ILE A 7 11.22 2.61 2.70
C ILE A 7 11.71 3.88 2.02
N ASP A 8 11.56 3.93 0.70
CA ASP A 8 11.75 5.13 -0.10
C ASP A 8 10.45 5.41 -0.87
N THR A 9 9.77 6.49 -0.49
CA THR A 9 8.48 6.84 -1.10
C THR A 9 8.64 7.65 -2.39
N GLY A 10 9.86 7.84 -2.90
CA GLY A 10 10.12 8.57 -4.14
C GLY A 10 9.70 10.05 -4.07
N GLY A 11 9.58 10.60 -2.86
CA GLY A 11 9.11 11.96 -2.60
C GLY A 11 7.61 12.06 -2.24
N CYS A 12 6.88 10.94 -2.13
CA CYS A 12 5.54 10.95 -1.55
C CYS A 12 5.57 11.21 -0.03
N GLY A 13 4.50 11.79 0.51
CA GLY A 13 4.34 11.94 1.95
C GLY A 13 4.01 10.62 2.64
N VAL A 14 4.27 10.56 3.94
CA VAL A 14 3.78 9.52 4.85
C VAL A 14 2.86 10.18 5.87
N ASP A 15 1.64 9.70 6.01
CA ASP A 15 0.69 10.14 7.03
C ASP A 15 0.40 8.99 7.98
N VAL A 16 0.55 9.24 9.29
CA VAL A 16 0.29 8.28 10.35
C VAL A 16 -0.87 8.80 11.19
N GLY A 17 -2.06 8.24 10.95
CA GLY A 17 -3.31 8.68 11.57
C GLY A 17 -3.52 8.28 13.03
N SER A 18 -2.62 7.47 13.62
CA SER A 18 -2.70 7.04 15.03
C SER A 18 -2.27 8.16 15.98
N ASP A 19 -2.97 8.32 17.10
CA ASP A 19 -2.68 9.27 18.18
C ASP A 19 -1.81 8.67 19.30
N ALA A 20 -1.35 7.44 19.15
CA ALA A 20 -0.53 6.73 20.13
C ALA A 20 0.87 7.36 20.30
N THR A 21 1.49 7.11 21.46
CA THR A 21 2.88 7.52 21.76
C THR A 21 3.94 6.75 20.93
N ASN A 22 3.52 5.66 20.29
CA ASN A 22 4.32 4.83 19.39
C ASN A 22 3.64 4.70 18.02
N ALA A 23 2.99 5.78 17.55
CA ALA A 23 2.28 5.81 16.28
C ALA A 23 3.22 5.54 15.09
N LEU A 24 4.43 6.13 15.12
CA LEU A 24 5.52 5.79 14.19
C LEU A 24 6.70 5.22 14.99
N VAL A 25 7.23 4.07 14.56
CA VAL A 25 8.39 3.43 15.18
C VAL A 25 9.43 3.06 14.11
N VAL A 26 10.60 3.68 14.19
CA VAL A 26 11.76 3.43 13.33
C VAL A 26 12.91 2.92 14.19
N PHE A 27 13.16 1.61 14.19
CA PHE A 27 14.25 0.99 14.97
C PHE A 27 15.63 1.34 14.38
N ALA A 28 16.68 1.13 15.19
CA ALA A 28 18.06 1.28 14.72
C ALA A 28 18.33 0.42 13.48
N GLY A 29 19.02 1.00 12.49
CA GLY A 29 19.28 0.37 11.20
C GLY A 29 18.14 0.50 10.18
N ALA A 30 16.93 0.86 10.58
CA ALA A 30 15.83 1.13 9.65
C ALA A 30 15.98 2.51 8.99
N THR A 31 15.48 2.65 7.76
CA THR A 31 15.55 3.90 6.98
C THR A 31 14.21 4.26 6.35
N LEU A 32 13.69 5.45 6.66
CA LEU A 32 12.50 6.07 6.06
C LEU A 32 12.90 7.30 5.26
N ILE A 33 12.72 7.27 3.94
CA ILE A 33 12.93 8.40 3.04
C ILE A 33 11.58 8.79 2.45
N SER A 34 11.16 10.03 2.67
CA SER A 34 9.89 10.53 2.19
C SER A 34 9.96 11.99 1.75
N GLY A 35 8.91 12.48 1.07
CA GLY A 35 8.72 13.91 0.83
C GLY A 35 8.35 14.69 2.10
N GLY A 36 7.99 13.99 3.17
CA GLY A 36 7.54 14.53 4.45
C GLY A 36 6.77 13.46 5.22
N THR A 37 6.94 13.40 6.53
CA THR A 37 6.21 12.46 7.40
C THR A 37 5.39 13.24 8.43
N CYS A 38 4.07 13.06 8.42
CA CYS A 38 3.15 13.60 9.42
C CYS A 38 2.66 12.47 10.33
N VAL A 39 2.72 12.69 11.64
CA VAL A 39 2.27 11.75 12.66
C VAL A 39 1.27 12.45 13.56
N ARG A 40 0.07 11.90 13.71
CA ARG A 40 -0.96 12.49 14.60
C ARG A 40 -0.60 12.35 16.07
N GLY A 41 -0.02 11.20 16.46
CA GLY A 41 0.55 10.93 17.77
C GLY A 41 2.03 11.31 17.83
N GLN A 42 2.84 10.41 18.39
CA GLN A 42 4.29 10.57 18.52
C GLN A 42 5.07 9.58 17.65
N ALA A 43 6.30 9.96 17.31
CA ALA A 43 7.27 9.19 16.56
C ALA A 43 8.45 8.82 17.45
N TRP A 44 8.78 7.52 17.50
CA TRP A 44 10.02 7.04 18.09
C TRP A 44 10.99 6.65 16.98
N VAL A 45 12.06 7.43 16.83
CA VAL A 45 13.05 7.26 15.76
C VAL A 45 14.43 6.99 16.38
N ASN A 46 14.89 5.76 16.25
CA ASN A 46 16.25 5.31 16.59
C ASN A 46 17.07 4.90 15.35
N GLY A 47 16.45 4.90 14.17
CA GLY A 47 17.09 4.73 12.86
C GLY A 47 17.19 6.05 12.09
N THR A 48 17.00 6.00 10.78
CA THR A 48 17.00 7.17 9.90
C THR A 48 15.58 7.48 9.44
N ALA A 49 15.15 8.73 9.57
CA ALA A 49 13.93 9.25 8.95
C ALA A 49 14.21 10.62 8.34
N THR A 50 14.01 10.75 7.02
CA THR A 50 14.37 11.95 6.26
C THR A 50 13.20 12.39 5.37
N PRO A 51 12.71 13.65 5.51
CA PRO A 51 12.99 14.57 6.62
C PRO A 51 12.49 14.02 7.97
N GLU A 52 12.88 14.67 9.06
CA GLU A 52 12.43 14.30 10.40
C GLU A 52 10.88 14.30 10.50
N PRO A 53 10.26 13.27 11.09
CA PRO A 53 8.81 13.21 11.25
C PRO A 53 8.25 14.37 12.08
N LYS A 54 7.15 14.97 11.62
CA LYS A 54 6.40 15.97 12.39
C LYS A 54 5.31 15.29 13.19
N GLU A 55 5.35 15.46 14.51
CA GLU A 55 4.33 14.97 15.44
C GLU A 55 3.14 15.93 15.57
N PHE A 56 2.03 15.42 16.14
CA PHE A 56 0.80 16.18 16.41
C PHE A 56 0.18 16.85 15.18
N CYS A 57 0.30 16.20 14.03
CA CYS A 57 -0.40 16.59 12.82
C CYS A 57 -1.92 16.38 12.92
N PRO A 58 -2.75 17.11 12.14
CA PRO A 58 -4.20 16.86 12.08
C PRO A 58 -4.56 15.47 11.51
N GLY A 59 -3.61 14.81 10.82
CA GLY A 59 -3.83 13.58 10.08
C GLY A 59 -4.57 13.83 8.76
N GLN A 60 -4.42 12.90 7.82
CA GLN A 60 -5.15 12.93 6.56
C GLN A 60 -6.42 12.07 6.67
N PRO A 61 -7.61 12.58 6.30
CA PRO A 61 -8.79 11.74 6.20
C PRO A 61 -8.61 10.68 5.11
N ASP A 62 -9.26 9.53 5.26
CA ASP A 62 -9.16 8.43 4.30
C ASP A 62 -9.62 8.87 2.90
N PRO A 63 -8.70 8.91 1.90
CA PRO A 63 -9.01 9.39 0.56
C PRO A 63 -9.92 8.44 -0.24
N LEU A 64 -10.07 7.19 0.18
CA LEU A 64 -10.92 6.18 -0.47
C LEU A 64 -12.18 5.84 0.35
N ALA A 65 -12.47 6.57 1.42
CA ALA A 65 -13.66 6.36 2.25
C ALA A 65 -14.99 6.40 1.46
N ALA A 66 -15.05 7.19 0.39
CA ALA A 66 -16.25 7.36 -0.44
C ALA A 66 -16.36 6.34 -1.59
N VAL A 67 -15.32 5.53 -1.86
CA VAL A 67 -15.37 4.53 -2.94
C VAL A 67 -16.24 3.36 -2.48
N ALA A 68 -17.36 3.10 -3.15
CA ALA A 68 -18.23 1.98 -2.81
C ALA A 68 -17.50 0.64 -2.96
N GLU A 69 -17.86 -0.35 -2.14
CA GLU A 69 -17.38 -1.72 -2.33
C GLU A 69 -18.07 -2.38 -3.55
N PRO A 70 -17.38 -3.29 -4.27
CA PRO A 70 -18.00 -4.02 -5.36
C PRO A 70 -19.21 -4.83 -4.92
N GLU A 71 -20.33 -4.66 -5.61
CA GLU A 71 -21.48 -5.57 -5.48
C GLU A 71 -21.21 -6.87 -6.24
N PHE A 72 -21.61 -8.00 -5.65
CA PHE A 72 -21.46 -9.32 -6.25
C PHE A 72 -22.52 -10.30 -5.74
N ALA A 73 -22.65 -11.44 -6.42
CA ALA A 73 -23.57 -12.49 -6.02
C ALA A 73 -23.00 -13.88 -6.34
N GLY A 74 -23.30 -14.85 -5.47
CA GLY A 74 -22.89 -16.23 -5.67
C GLY A 74 -21.38 -16.44 -5.59
N CYS A 75 -20.95 -17.60 -6.11
CA CYS A 75 -19.55 -18.01 -6.22
C CYS A 75 -19.37 -18.60 -7.61
N ASP A 76 -18.46 -18.06 -8.41
CA ASP A 76 -18.10 -18.63 -9.71
C ASP A 76 -17.15 -19.81 -9.52
N GLU A 77 -16.24 -19.68 -8.56
CA GLU A 77 -15.24 -20.68 -8.21
C GLU A 77 -15.21 -20.90 -6.70
N ASN A 78 -14.93 -22.14 -6.28
CA ASN A 78 -14.88 -22.52 -4.87
C ASN A 78 -13.54 -23.18 -4.54
N LYS A 79 -12.79 -22.58 -3.60
CA LYS A 79 -11.47 -23.04 -3.14
C LYS A 79 -10.52 -23.30 -4.31
N LYS A 80 -10.45 -22.35 -5.26
CA LYS A 80 -9.69 -22.51 -6.49
C LYS A 80 -8.20 -22.67 -6.17
N SER A 81 -7.60 -23.76 -6.63
CA SER A 81 -6.15 -23.93 -6.67
C SER A 81 -5.67 -24.06 -8.10
N VAL A 82 -4.67 -23.25 -8.46
CA VAL A 82 -4.01 -23.23 -9.77
C VAL A 82 -2.66 -23.93 -9.63
N GLY A 83 -2.59 -25.16 -10.09
CA GLY A 83 -1.37 -25.99 -10.11
C GLY A 83 -0.82 -26.26 -11.51
N ALA A 84 -1.35 -25.59 -12.54
CA ALA A 84 -0.86 -25.59 -13.91
C ALA A 84 -1.04 -24.17 -14.48
N SER A 85 -0.12 -23.72 -15.33
CA SER A 85 -0.19 -22.37 -15.90
C SER A 85 -1.48 -22.16 -16.68
N THR A 86 -2.15 -21.04 -16.44
CA THR A 86 -3.49 -20.80 -16.96
C THR A 86 -3.82 -19.30 -17.01
N THR A 87 -4.92 -18.99 -17.67
CA THR A 87 -5.54 -17.67 -17.64
C THR A 87 -6.77 -17.76 -16.74
N LEU A 88 -6.89 -16.81 -15.81
CA LEU A 88 -8.04 -16.64 -14.93
C LEU A 88 -8.89 -15.50 -15.47
N SER A 89 -10.21 -15.70 -15.47
CA SER A 89 -11.17 -14.65 -15.82
C SER A 89 -11.70 -13.97 -14.55
N PRO A 90 -12.14 -12.71 -14.62
CA PRO A 90 -12.77 -12.03 -13.49
C PRO A 90 -13.99 -12.78 -12.96
N GLY A 91 -14.20 -12.75 -11.64
CA GLY A 91 -15.30 -13.47 -10.99
C GLY A 91 -15.16 -13.55 -9.47
N VAL A 92 -16.07 -14.30 -8.84
CA VAL A 92 -16.12 -14.51 -7.40
C VAL A 92 -15.48 -15.85 -7.01
N TYR A 93 -14.36 -15.77 -6.31
CA TYR A 93 -13.56 -16.88 -5.81
C TYR A 93 -13.82 -17.09 -4.31
N CYS A 94 -14.78 -17.95 -4.00
CA CYS A 94 -15.18 -18.24 -2.62
C CYS A 94 -14.26 -19.27 -1.96
N GLY A 95 -13.88 -19.02 -0.71
CA GLY A 95 -12.93 -19.85 0.03
C GLY A 95 -11.47 -19.64 -0.39
N GLY A 96 -11.18 -18.57 -1.14
CA GLY A 96 -9.84 -18.18 -1.55
C GLY A 96 -9.44 -18.62 -2.97
N LEU A 97 -8.31 -18.07 -3.42
CA LEU A 97 -7.64 -18.35 -4.68
C LEU A 97 -6.16 -18.63 -4.38
N THR A 98 -5.70 -19.85 -4.65
CA THR A 98 -4.31 -20.26 -4.48
C THR A 98 -3.62 -20.47 -5.83
N ILE A 99 -2.43 -19.92 -6.01
CA ILE A 99 -1.56 -20.13 -7.16
C ILE A 99 -0.23 -20.70 -6.65
N GLU A 100 0.16 -21.87 -7.12
CA GLU A 100 1.24 -22.68 -6.54
C GLU A 100 2.04 -23.47 -7.58
N LYS A 101 3.15 -24.08 -7.15
CA LYS A 101 3.98 -25.02 -7.94
C LYS A 101 4.69 -24.41 -9.15
N GLU A 102 5.30 -23.23 -8.98
CA GLU A 102 6.12 -22.57 -10.01
C GLU A 102 5.36 -22.28 -11.33
N VAL A 103 4.03 -22.18 -11.28
CA VAL A 103 3.19 -21.92 -12.45
C VAL A 103 2.95 -20.44 -12.66
N ALA A 104 2.48 -20.08 -13.87
CA ALA A 104 2.07 -18.73 -14.20
C ALA A 104 0.53 -18.65 -14.33
N ALA A 105 -0.10 -17.79 -13.53
CA ALA A 105 -1.50 -17.41 -13.68
C ALA A 105 -1.59 -15.99 -14.24
N GLU A 106 -2.18 -15.86 -15.42
CA GLU A 106 -2.48 -14.57 -16.04
C GLU A 106 -3.94 -14.20 -15.75
N LEU A 107 -4.18 -13.06 -15.13
CA LEU A 107 -5.51 -12.54 -14.86
C LEU A 107 -5.92 -11.61 -16.00
N GLU A 108 -7.05 -11.94 -16.65
CA GLU A 108 -7.70 -11.06 -17.62
C GLU A 108 -8.20 -9.77 -16.93
N PRO A 109 -8.32 -8.64 -17.66
CA PRO A 109 -8.84 -7.39 -17.13
C PRO A 109 -10.22 -7.53 -16.48
N GLY A 110 -10.42 -6.91 -15.32
CA GLY A 110 -11.71 -6.89 -14.62
C GLY A 110 -11.60 -6.92 -13.09
N VAL A 111 -12.71 -7.27 -12.42
CA VAL A 111 -12.80 -7.30 -10.96
C VAL A 111 -12.79 -8.74 -10.46
N TYR A 112 -11.83 -9.06 -9.60
CA TYR A 112 -11.69 -10.36 -8.93
C TYR A 112 -12.12 -10.22 -7.49
N ILE A 113 -13.09 -11.02 -7.05
CA ILE A 113 -13.59 -10.99 -5.68
C ILE A 113 -13.13 -12.25 -4.99
N VAL A 114 -12.18 -12.12 -4.06
CA VAL A 114 -11.67 -13.24 -3.27
C VAL A 114 -12.37 -13.21 -1.92
N LYS A 115 -13.30 -14.15 -1.72
CA LYS A 115 -14.24 -14.14 -0.60
C LYS A 115 -13.92 -15.22 0.43
N ASP A 116 -13.90 -14.85 1.71
CA ASP A 116 -13.78 -15.75 2.86
C ASP A 116 -12.60 -16.76 2.77
N GLY A 117 -11.50 -16.34 2.16
CA GLY A 117 -10.26 -17.11 2.08
C GLY A 117 -9.13 -16.31 1.42
N PRO A 118 -7.89 -16.80 1.49
CA PRO A 118 -6.74 -16.01 1.07
C PRO A 118 -6.64 -15.92 -0.45
N LEU A 119 -6.09 -14.80 -0.93
CA LEU A 119 -5.37 -14.76 -2.19
C LEU A 119 -3.93 -15.17 -1.90
N TRP A 120 -3.60 -16.42 -2.20
CA TRP A 120 -2.32 -17.03 -1.83
C TRP A 120 -1.47 -17.35 -3.06
N VAL A 121 -0.32 -16.69 -3.19
CA VAL A 121 0.69 -17.03 -4.21
C VAL A 121 1.92 -17.58 -3.51
N ARG A 122 2.32 -18.80 -3.86
CA ARG A 122 3.37 -19.55 -3.17
C ARG A 122 4.18 -20.45 -4.09
N ASP A 123 5.17 -21.11 -3.51
CA ASP A 123 5.96 -22.16 -4.17
C ASP A 123 6.53 -21.68 -5.52
N GLY A 124 7.09 -20.47 -5.56
CA GLY A 124 7.69 -19.90 -6.78
C GLY A 124 6.71 -19.45 -7.87
N ALA A 125 5.40 -19.48 -7.61
CA ALA A 125 4.42 -19.15 -8.62
C ALA A 125 4.41 -17.66 -9.01
N LYS A 126 3.91 -17.39 -10.21
CA LYS A 126 3.80 -16.06 -10.80
C LYS A 126 2.34 -15.70 -11.06
N MET A 127 1.95 -14.50 -10.63
CA MET A 127 0.64 -13.92 -10.89
C MET A 127 0.81 -12.62 -11.67
N THR A 128 0.27 -12.56 -12.88
CA THR A 128 0.35 -11.38 -13.76
C THR A 128 -1.00 -10.90 -14.22
N GLY A 129 -1.12 -9.63 -14.56
CA GLY A 129 -2.35 -9.09 -15.14
C GLY A 129 -2.32 -7.58 -15.24
N SER A 130 -3.27 -7.02 -15.98
CA SER A 130 -3.37 -5.57 -16.17
C SER A 130 -4.81 -5.13 -16.27
N ASP A 131 -5.07 -3.86 -15.93
CA ASP A 131 -6.40 -3.25 -15.93
C ASP A 131 -7.40 -4.04 -15.07
N LEU A 132 -6.97 -4.43 -13.86
CA LEU A 132 -7.75 -5.25 -12.95
C LEU A 132 -7.73 -4.74 -11.52
N MET A 133 -8.77 -5.08 -10.76
CA MET A 133 -8.90 -4.81 -9.33
C MET A 133 -9.20 -6.11 -8.59
N ILE A 134 -8.55 -6.31 -7.47
CA ILE A 134 -8.78 -7.42 -6.54
C ILE A 134 -9.51 -6.89 -5.32
N PHE A 135 -10.70 -7.40 -5.06
CA PHE A 135 -11.48 -7.13 -3.86
C PHE A 135 -11.39 -8.33 -2.90
N LEU A 136 -10.90 -8.09 -1.69
CA LEU A 136 -10.80 -9.08 -0.62
C LEU A 136 -11.99 -8.93 0.31
N GLU A 137 -12.89 -9.91 0.30
CA GLU A 137 -14.19 -9.83 0.95
C GLU A 137 -14.32 -10.84 2.09
N GLY A 138 -14.73 -10.37 3.26
CA GLY A 138 -15.03 -11.21 4.42
C GLY A 138 -13.84 -11.53 5.31
N LYS A 139 -14.14 -12.04 6.51
CA LYS A 139 -13.23 -12.09 7.67
C LYS A 139 -11.97 -12.95 7.51
N LYS A 140 -11.86 -13.72 6.43
CA LYS A 140 -10.73 -14.60 6.11
C LYS A 140 -10.03 -14.22 4.80
N ALA A 141 -10.44 -13.12 4.16
CA ALA A 141 -9.83 -12.66 2.93
C ALA A 141 -8.61 -11.82 3.26
N GLU A 142 -7.44 -12.35 2.93
CA GLU A 142 -6.12 -11.72 3.09
C GLU A 142 -5.32 -11.89 1.81
N ILE A 143 -4.35 -11.01 1.58
CA ILE A 143 -3.23 -11.37 0.70
C ILE A 143 -2.20 -12.17 1.48
N ARG A 144 -1.71 -13.23 0.84
CA ARG A 144 -0.55 -13.99 1.29
C ARG A 144 0.35 -14.25 0.10
N PHE A 145 1.41 -13.46 -0.02
CA PHE A 145 2.46 -13.70 -0.99
C PHE A 145 3.68 -14.25 -0.26
N ASP A 146 4.01 -15.51 -0.51
CA ASP A 146 5.15 -16.19 0.11
C ASP A 146 6.44 -15.90 -0.67
N SER A 147 7.59 -16.10 -0.01
CA SER A 147 8.91 -15.97 -0.64
C SER A 147 9.01 -16.82 -1.90
N GLY A 148 9.60 -16.27 -2.97
CA GLY A 148 9.64 -16.93 -4.27
C GLY A 148 8.50 -16.53 -5.20
N ALA A 149 7.38 -16.00 -4.69
CA ALA A 149 6.27 -15.55 -5.52
C ALA A 149 6.65 -14.31 -6.34
N THR A 150 6.13 -14.22 -7.57
CA THR A 150 6.29 -13.03 -8.43
C THR A 150 4.94 -12.42 -8.73
N ILE A 151 4.75 -11.15 -8.37
CA ILE A 151 3.49 -10.42 -8.53
C ILE A 151 3.70 -9.25 -9.49
N GLU A 152 2.99 -9.25 -10.61
CA GLU A 152 3.07 -8.21 -11.64
C GLU A 152 1.66 -7.79 -12.06
N LEU A 153 1.07 -6.83 -11.34
CA LEU A 153 -0.32 -6.42 -11.55
C LEU A 153 -0.44 -4.92 -11.79
N SER A 154 -1.43 -4.51 -12.58
CA SER A 154 -1.83 -3.10 -12.68
C SER A 154 -3.33 -2.86 -12.51
N ALA A 155 -3.63 -1.81 -11.75
CA ALA A 155 -4.96 -1.32 -11.46
C ALA A 155 -5.67 -0.83 -12.73
N PRO A 156 -7.01 -0.71 -12.69
CA PRO A 156 -7.76 -0.20 -13.82
C PRO A 156 -7.38 1.24 -14.14
N LEU A 157 -7.30 1.59 -15.43
CA LEU A 157 -7.01 2.96 -15.85
C LEU A 157 -8.25 3.85 -15.95
N THR A 158 -9.44 3.24 -15.90
CA THR A 158 -10.76 3.86 -16.01
C THR A 158 -11.76 3.15 -15.10
N GLY A 159 -13.01 3.63 -15.07
CA GLY A 159 -14.07 3.04 -14.25
C GLY A 159 -14.06 3.49 -12.78
N PRO A 160 -14.99 2.96 -11.97
CA PRO A 160 -15.19 3.38 -10.58
C PRO A 160 -13.99 3.06 -9.67
N TYR A 161 -13.21 2.04 -10.03
CA TYR A 161 -12.04 1.58 -9.27
C TYR A 161 -10.71 2.01 -9.91
N LYS A 162 -10.75 3.03 -10.77
CA LYS A 162 -9.55 3.57 -11.43
C LYS A 162 -8.43 3.80 -10.41
N GLY A 163 -7.29 3.16 -10.63
CA GLY A 163 -6.10 3.31 -9.81
C GLY A 163 -6.08 2.49 -8.51
N VAL A 164 -7.15 1.76 -8.17
CA VAL A 164 -7.19 0.83 -7.04
C VAL A 164 -6.86 -0.58 -7.52
N LEU A 165 -5.77 -1.15 -7.01
CA LEU A 165 -5.34 -2.51 -7.37
C LEU A 165 -5.89 -3.53 -6.38
N ILE A 166 -5.71 -3.28 -5.09
CA ILE A 166 -6.25 -4.13 -4.01
C ILE A 166 -7.17 -3.27 -3.15
N PHE A 167 -8.37 -3.77 -2.93
CA PHE A 167 -9.35 -3.21 -2.01
C PHE A 167 -9.76 -4.31 -1.06
N GLN A 168 -9.65 -4.08 0.24
CA GLN A 168 -10.14 -5.00 1.26
C GLN A 168 -11.39 -4.42 1.91
N ASP A 169 -12.39 -5.28 2.11
CA ASP A 169 -13.58 -5.02 2.89
C ASP A 169 -13.21 -4.24 4.18
N ARG A 170 -13.90 -3.11 4.38
CA ARG A 170 -13.65 -2.21 5.50
C ARG A 170 -13.90 -2.85 6.85
N ASP A 171 -14.75 -3.86 6.92
CA ASP A 171 -15.03 -4.60 8.15
C ASP A 171 -14.04 -5.74 8.38
N THR A 172 -13.11 -5.99 7.45
CA THR A 172 -12.12 -7.05 7.57
C THR A 172 -10.86 -6.54 8.30
N ALA A 173 -10.61 -7.13 9.46
CA ALA A 173 -9.45 -6.89 10.29
C ALA A 173 -8.62 -8.18 10.39
N ILE A 174 -7.64 -8.32 9.50
CA ILE A 174 -6.75 -9.49 9.40
C ILE A 174 -5.31 -9.03 9.12
N LEU A 175 -4.37 -9.98 9.19
CA LEU A 175 -2.99 -9.75 8.81
C LEU A 175 -2.77 -10.12 7.34
N ASN A 176 -2.46 -9.13 6.52
CA ASN A 176 -1.96 -9.35 5.17
C ASN A 176 -0.44 -9.55 5.20
N SER A 177 0.06 -10.50 4.41
CA SER A 177 1.49 -10.80 4.31
C SER A 177 1.98 -10.62 2.88
N TRP A 178 2.96 -9.74 2.71
CA TRP A 178 3.63 -9.51 1.44
C TRP A 178 5.12 -9.82 1.57
N ASN A 179 5.51 -11.02 1.14
CA ASN A 179 6.88 -11.53 1.11
C ASN A 179 7.27 -11.99 -0.31
N ALA A 180 6.94 -11.20 -1.34
CA ALA A 180 7.21 -11.59 -2.73
C ALA A 180 8.69 -11.36 -3.10
N ASN A 181 9.11 -11.82 -4.28
CA ASN A 181 10.45 -11.56 -4.78
C ASN A 181 10.67 -10.07 -5.09
N ALA A 182 11.93 -9.62 -4.98
CA ALA A 182 12.44 -8.28 -5.33
C ALA A 182 12.00 -7.73 -6.70
N GLY A 183 11.77 -8.62 -7.67
CA GLY A 183 11.32 -8.26 -9.02
C GLY A 183 9.82 -7.98 -9.15
N SER A 184 9.03 -8.21 -8.10
CA SER A 184 7.58 -8.00 -8.12
C SER A 184 7.26 -6.51 -8.14
N TYR A 185 6.30 -6.13 -8.97
CA TYR A 185 5.78 -4.77 -9.01
C TYR A 185 4.26 -4.77 -9.01
N MET A 186 3.69 -3.96 -8.14
CA MET A 186 2.26 -3.70 -8.12
C MET A 186 2.01 -2.24 -8.50
N ARG A 187 1.14 -2.05 -9.50
CA ARG A 187 0.78 -0.73 -10.03
C ARG A 187 -0.62 -0.32 -9.60
N GLY A 188 -0.73 0.49 -8.56
CA GLY A 188 -2.02 0.98 -8.05
C GLY A 188 -2.03 1.12 -6.52
N VAL A 189 -3.19 1.50 -5.99
CA VAL A 189 -3.43 1.65 -4.55
C VAL A 189 -3.69 0.29 -3.92
N LEU A 190 -3.10 0.07 -2.74
CA LEU A 190 -3.42 -1.05 -1.85
C LEU A 190 -4.23 -0.48 -0.68
N TYR A 191 -5.54 -0.70 -0.68
CA TYR A 191 -6.48 -0.17 0.31
C TYR A 191 -6.96 -1.30 1.23
N MET A 192 -6.51 -1.28 2.49
CA MET A 192 -6.81 -2.27 3.51
C MET A 192 -7.03 -1.61 4.88
N PRO A 193 -8.02 -0.71 4.99
CA PRO A 193 -8.10 0.33 6.03
C PRO A 193 -8.19 -0.20 7.46
N SER A 194 -8.76 -1.39 7.66
CA SER A 194 -8.93 -2.03 8.98
C SER A 194 -7.93 -3.15 9.25
N SER A 195 -7.10 -3.50 8.27
CA SER A 195 -6.19 -4.64 8.33
C SER A 195 -4.74 -4.21 8.46
N LYS A 196 -3.91 -5.12 8.96
CA LYS A 196 -2.47 -4.93 9.05
C LYS A 196 -1.80 -5.42 7.79
N LEU A 197 -0.74 -4.75 7.35
CA LEU A 197 0.15 -5.23 6.30
C LEU A 197 1.53 -5.51 6.88
N LYS A 198 1.95 -6.77 6.84
CA LYS A 198 3.35 -7.14 7.07
C LYS A 198 4.07 -7.22 5.73
N VAL A 199 5.16 -6.47 5.61
CA VAL A 199 6.06 -6.53 4.47
C VAL A 199 7.36 -7.21 4.89
N ASP A 200 7.68 -8.27 4.19
CA ASP A 200 8.95 -8.99 4.27
C ASP A 200 9.62 -8.96 2.88
N GLY A 201 10.95 -9.00 2.83
CA GLY A 201 11.69 -8.98 1.57
C GLY A 201 11.63 -7.65 0.81
N GLU A 202 12.25 -7.61 -0.36
CA GLU A 202 12.33 -6.41 -1.21
C GLU A 202 11.12 -6.35 -2.15
N ASN A 203 10.42 -5.22 -2.19
CA ASN A 203 9.17 -5.07 -2.92
C ASN A 203 9.07 -3.70 -3.60
N LYS A 204 8.42 -3.64 -4.77
CA LYS A 204 8.26 -2.39 -5.52
C LYS A 204 6.80 -2.03 -5.76
N LEU A 205 6.45 -0.76 -5.52
CA LEU A 205 5.18 -0.15 -5.90
C LEU A 205 5.40 0.89 -6.99
N THR A 206 4.53 0.92 -7.99
CA THR A 206 4.64 1.85 -9.13
C THR A 206 3.29 2.52 -9.40
N PRO A 207 3.06 3.77 -8.97
CA PRO A 207 1.76 4.42 -9.10
C PRO A 207 1.39 4.73 -10.56
N GLU A 208 0.18 4.36 -11.01
CA GLU A 208 -0.22 4.55 -12.41
C GLU A 208 -1.13 5.77 -12.65
N LYS A 209 -2.14 6.07 -11.81
CA LYS A 209 -3.05 7.23 -12.02
C LYS A 209 -3.67 7.87 -10.77
N ALA A 210 -3.24 7.48 -9.58
CA ALA A 210 -3.39 8.23 -8.35
C ALA A 210 -1.98 8.28 -7.73
N CYS A 211 -1.64 9.30 -6.95
CA CYS A 211 -0.53 9.17 -6.01
C CYS A 211 -0.85 7.94 -5.14
N ALA A 212 -0.31 6.77 -5.49
CA ALA A 212 -0.83 5.51 -5.00
C ALA A 212 -0.04 5.06 -3.78
N VAL A 213 -0.82 4.82 -2.74
CA VAL A 213 -0.47 4.79 -1.33
C VAL A 213 -0.80 3.39 -0.82
N ILE A 214 -0.05 2.91 0.15
CA ILE A 214 -0.52 1.81 0.99
C ILE A 214 -1.37 2.46 2.08
N ILE A 215 -2.66 2.16 2.11
CA ILE A 215 -3.56 2.59 3.18
C ILE A 215 -3.90 1.34 3.99
N ALA A 216 -3.40 1.27 5.21
CA ALA A 216 -3.63 0.16 6.11
C ALA A 216 -3.83 0.68 7.54
N ASN A 217 -4.44 -0.13 8.41
CA ASN A 217 -4.53 0.19 9.84
C ASN A 217 -3.13 0.20 10.48
N GLU A 218 -2.25 -0.68 10.03
CA GLU A 218 -0.86 -0.77 10.47
C GLU A 218 -0.01 -1.31 9.33
N ILE A 219 1.17 -0.75 9.11
CA ILE A 219 2.16 -1.27 8.16
C ILE A 219 3.41 -1.63 8.95
N ASP A 220 3.73 -2.92 8.97
CA ASP A 220 4.92 -3.45 9.62
C ASP A 220 5.95 -3.88 8.58
N PHE A 221 7.02 -3.09 8.46
CA PHE A 221 8.19 -3.43 7.67
C PHE A 221 9.14 -4.25 8.53
N HIS A 222 9.22 -5.55 8.26
CA HIS A 222 10.02 -6.51 9.01
C HIS A 222 11.52 -6.44 8.61
N THR A 223 12.38 -7.20 9.29
CA THR A 223 13.83 -7.14 9.06
C THR A 223 14.20 -7.47 7.62
N ASN A 224 15.14 -6.71 7.04
CA ASN A 224 15.56 -6.81 5.63
C ASN A 224 14.42 -6.62 4.62
N SER A 225 13.31 -6.00 5.01
CA SER A 225 12.27 -5.64 4.06
C SER A 225 12.59 -4.32 3.38
N SER A 226 12.18 -4.17 2.12
CA SER A 226 12.17 -2.87 1.49
C SER A 226 10.93 -2.61 0.67
N VAL A 227 10.48 -1.37 0.67
CA VAL A 227 9.47 -0.87 -0.28
C VAL A 227 9.98 0.39 -0.94
N SER A 228 9.97 0.39 -2.26
CA SER A 228 10.20 1.59 -3.05
C SER A 228 8.94 1.99 -3.81
N ILE A 229 8.61 3.29 -3.78
CA ILE A 229 7.54 3.88 -4.58
C ILE A 229 8.19 4.63 -5.75
N ASP A 230 7.96 4.15 -6.96
CA ASP A 230 8.55 4.72 -8.17
C ASP A 230 7.59 5.70 -8.86
N LEU A 231 7.86 7.00 -8.71
CA LEU A 231 7.09 8.10 -9.32
C LEU A 231 7.59 8.54 -10.71
N SER A 232 8.35 7.70 -11.43
CA SER A 232 8.82 8.02 -12.79
C SER A 232 7.67 8.22 -13.80
N GLY A 233 6.45 7.77 -13.48
CA GLY A 233 5.23 8.06 -14.23
C GLY A 233 4.81 9.53 -14.16
N SER A 234 4.72 10.20 -15.31
CA SER A 234 4.46 11.64 -15.44
C SER A 234 3.12 12.14 -14.87
N ALA A 235 2.14 11.24 -14.68
CA ALA A 235 0.83 11.58 -14.12
C ALA A 235 0.84 11.87 -12.60
N CYS A 236 1.79 11.30 -11.84
CA CYS A 236 1.87 11.48 -10.38
C CYS A 236 2.58 12.78 -9.96
N ARG A 237 3.61 13.22 -10.70
CA ARG A 237 4.33 14.48 -10.40
C ARG A 237 3.43 15.72 -10.51
N GLN A 238 2.41 15.67 -11.38
CA GLN A 238 1.48 16.78 -11.63
C GLN A 238 0.22 16.76 -10.76
N THR A 239 0.01 15.74 -9.94
CA THR A 239 -1.03 15.70 -8.88
C THR A 239 -0.45 15.73 -7.45
N CYS A 240 0.88 15.61 -7.33
CA CYS A 240 1.66 16.14 -6.20
C CYS A 240 1.79 17.71 -6.09
N PRO A 241 1.17 18.58 -6.92
CA PRO A 241 1.07 20.02 -6.66
C PRO A 241 -0.24 20.30 -5.93
N SER A 242 -0.21 20.01 -4.65
CA SER A 242 -0.94 20.76 -3.61
C SER A 242 -0.63 20.21 -2.23
N LEU A 243 -0.03 19.02 -2.07
CA LEU A 243 0.43 18.54 -0.76
C LEU A 243 1.78 19.13 -0.35
N ILE A 244 2.66 19.52 -1.29
CA ILE A 244 3.82 20.36 -0.94
C ILE A 244 3.35 21.76 -0.56
N ASN A 245 2.39 22.35 -1.27
CA ASN A 245 1.83 23.66 -0.89
C ASN A 245 0.82 23.62 0.26
N ALA A 246 0.23 22.47 0.63
CA ALA A 246 -0.67 22.31 1.77
C ALA A 246 0.09 21.88 3.03
N ALA A 247 1.17 21.11 2.88
CA ALA A 247 2.17 20.95 3.92
C ALA A 247 2.92 22.27 4.13
N LEU A 248 3.25 23.03 3.07
CA LEU A 248 3.77 24.39 3.21
C LEU A 248 2.71 25.42 3.65
N SER A 249 1.43 25.33 3.29
CA SER A 249 0.41 26.30 3.74
C SER A 249 -0.08 26.02 5.16
N CYS A 250 -0.06 24.77 5.62
CA CYS A 250 -0.08 24.47 7.06
C CYS A 250 1.15 25.01 7.79
N TRP A 251 2.25 25.28 7.07
CA TRP A 251 3.48 25.86 7.63
C TRP A 251 3.53 27.39 7.53
N THR A 252 2.97 28.05 6.51
CA THR A 252 3.03 29.51 6.33
C THR A 252 1.85 30.25 6.94
N ASP A 253 0.64 29.68 6.94
CA ASP A 253 -0.57 30.41 7.36
C ASP A 253 -0.84 30.36 8.88
N ARG A 254 0.04 29.72 9.67
CA ARG A 254 -0.09 29.67 11.14
C ARG A 254 1.09 30.23 11.93
N TRP A 255 2.13 30.71 11.25
CA TRP A 255 3.27 31.36 11.89
C TRP A 255 3.75 32.53 11.02
N PRO A 256 3.40 33.79 11.33
CA PRO A 256 4.08 34.91 10.70
C PRO A 256 5.56 34.80 11.05
N THR A 257 6.43 34.80 10.04
CA THR A 257 7.88 34.90 10.21
C THR A 257 8.20 36.26 10.82
N THR A 258 8.13 36.38 12.14
CA THR A 258 8.69 37.52 12.88
C THR A 258 9.98 37.09 13.55
N ASP A 259 10.97 36.74 12.73
CA ASP A 259 12.37 36.94 13.11
C ASP A 259 12.91 38.07 12.22
N SER A 260 12.57 39.29 12.61
CA SER A 260 13.38 40.45 12.24
C SER A 260 14.61 40.43 13.15
N PRO A 261 15.85 40.39 12.62
CA PRO A 261 17.02 40.50 13.48
C PRO A 261 17.02 41.87 14.18
N PRO A 262 17.50 41.96 15.44
CA PRO A 262 17.54 43.22 16.16
C PRO A 262 18.44 44.20 15.39
N SER A 263 17.89 45.36 15.03
CA SER A 263 18.68 46.46 14.49
C SER A 263 19.63 46.94 15.56
N THR A 264 20.93 46.75 15.34
CA THR A 264 21.98 47.43 16.09
C THR A 264 21.97 48.92 15.74
N SER A 265 21.60 49.75 16.70
CA SER A 265 21.93 51.18 16.74
C SER A 265 22.43 51.52 18.14
#